data_AF-A0A968RY87-F1
#
_entry.id   AF-A0A968RY87-F1
#
_cell.length_a   1.000
_cell.length_b   1.000
_cell.length_c   1.000
_cell.angle_alpha   90.00
_cell.angle_beta   90.00
_cell.angle_gamma   90.00
#
_symmetry.space_group_name_H-M   'P 1'
#
loop_
_entity.id
_entity.type
_entity.pdbx_description
1 polymer ?
#
loop_
_entity_poly.entity_id
_entity_poly.type
_entity_poly.pdbx_seq_one_letter_code
_entity_poly.pdbx_strand_id
1 'polypeptide(L)'
;MHSSGSCCRRCLQFCLRSPNGGLGYWHEYGAGEFVFASNPRVQAVYGYEPFRPTYQQALRNFALNPDLSPKIKPFAYGIGATEQVLNLEYSYENKGSIGLYGETTHHYQSQSPKRIEEIAIKPAIAIFDSIRAAHPDASLVAKIDCEGAEYEILTALQVSGRLSDITAIMMEWHCQGPEAIETCLREAGLEPSMQPVFIRLSNNFH
;
A
#
# COMPACT_ATOMS: atom_id res chain seq x y z
N MET A 1 -28.52 16.93 5.28
CA MET A 1 -28.23 15.59 5.82
C MET A 1 -27.41 14.87 4.77
N HIS A 2 -26.12 15.16 4.61
CA HIS A 2 -24.95 14.59 5.29
C HIS A 2 -24.81 13.06 5.18
N SER A 3 -23.62 12.68 4.70
CA SER A 3 -23.00 11.36 4.55
C SER A 3 -23.51 10.45 3.42
N SER A 4 -22.76 10.42 2.33
CA SER A 4 -22.68 9.27 1.42
C SER A 4 -21.21 9.08 1.04
N GLY A 5 -20.41 8.59 1.99
CA GLY A 5 -19.01 8.22 1.79
C GLY A 5 -18.92 6.83 1.17
N SER A 6 -18.10 6.68 0.13
CA SER A 6 -18.03 5.50 -0.72
C SER A 6 -16.57 5.27 -1.15
N CYS A 7 -16.00 4.06 -1.00
CA CYS A 7 -14.55 3.79 -1.12
C CYS A 7 -14.23 2.35 -1.65
N CYS A 8 -13.33 2.19 -2.64
CA CYS A 8 -12.97 0.96 -3.43
C CYS A 8 -11.82 0.11 -2.77
N ARG A 9 -10.91 -0.71 -3.41
CA ARG A 9 -9.67 -1.33 -2.79
C ARG A 9 -8.37 -1.61 -3.60
N ARG A 10 -7.18 -1.36 -2.96
CA ARG A 10 -5.77 -1.72 -3.27
C ARG A 10 -4.86 -1.69 -2.00
N CYS A 11 -3.54 -1.94 -2.12
CA CYS A 11 -2.60 -2.41 -1.05
C CYS A 11 -1.51 -1.43 -0.49
N LEU A 12 -1.11 -1.61 0.78
CA LEU A 12 0.09 -1.00 1.37
C LEU A 12 1.34 -1.80 1.01
N GLN A 13 2.38 -1.10 0.55
CA GLN A 13 3.68 -1.70 0.24
C GLN A 13 4.80 -0.81 0.79
N PHE A 14 5.67 -1.38 1.61
CA PHE A 14 6.89 -0.70 2.05
C PHE A 14 8.08 -1.20 1.23
N CYS A 15 8.81 -0.27 0.62
CA CYS A 15 10.03 -0.52 -0.13
C CYS A 15 11.21 0.16 0.57
N LEU A 16 12.32 -0.56 0.75
CA LEU A 16 13.51 -0.05 1.42
C LEU A 16 14.58 0.32 0.39
N ARG A 17 15.03 1.58 0.39
CA ARG A 17 16.00 2.16 -0.55
C ARG A 17 17.36 2.37 0.11
N SER A 18 18.43 2.12 -0.64
CA SER A 18 19.80 2.61 -0.36
C SER A 18 20.00 4.01 -0.99
N PRO A 19 20.84 4.91 -0.42
CA PRO A 19 20.71 6.38 -0.52
C PRO A 19 20.63 7.02 -1.93
N ASN A 20 21.02 6.33 -3.02
CA ASN A 20 21.42 6.98 -4.28
C ASN A 20 20.70 6.50 -5.58
N GLY A 21 19.37 6.38 -5.66
CA GLY A 21 18.71 5.99 -6.94
C GLY A 21 17.23 6.32 -7.17
N GLY A 22 16.84 6.67 -8.40
CA GLY A 22 15.45 6.99 -8.76
C GLY A 22 14.42 5.87 -8.52
N LEU A 23 13.13 6.25 -8.50
CA LEU A 23 11.93 5.47 -8.16
C LEU A 23 11.09 5.20 -9.45
N GLY A 24 10.45 4.04 -9.59
CA GLY A 24 9.76 3.60 -10.82
C GLY A 24 8.28 3.99 -10.89
N TYR A 25 7.55 3.54 -11.92
CA TYR A 25 6.08 3.65 -12.08
C TYR A 25 5.38 2.31 -11.72
N TRP A 26 4.09 2.33 -11.36
CA TRP A 26 3.41 1.26 -10.59
C TRP A 26 2.06 0.84 -11.17
N HIS A 27 1.78 -0.47 -11.14
CA HIS A 27 0.43 -1.04 -11.25
C HIS A 27 0.38 -2.39 -10.52
N GLU A 28 -0.77 -2.69 -9.90
CA GLU A 28 -1.24 -3.98 -9.36
C GLU A 28 -0.39 -4.75 -8.32
N TYR A 29 -1.08 -5.44 -7.41
CA TYR A 29 -0.48 -6.39 -6.48
C TYR A 29 0.10 -7.58 -7.26
N GLY A 30 1.39 -7.82 -7.11
CA GLY A 30 2.19 -8.73 -7.92
C GLY A 30 3.11 -8.02 -8.90
N ALA A 31 2.68 -6.94 -9.58
CA ALA A 31 3.51 -6.23 -10.55
C ALA A 31 4.32 -5.08 -9.91
N GLY A 32 3.74 -4.37 -8.93
CA GLY A 32 4.46 -3.34 -8.16
C GLY A 32 5.65 -3.91 -7.36
N GLU A 33 5.50 -5.10 -6.78
CA GLU A 33 6.58 -5.79 -6.07
C GLU A 33 7.77 -6.12 -6.97
N PHE A 34 7.53 -6.53 -8.22
CA PHE A 34 8.62 -6.80 -9.16
C PHE A 34 9.33 -5.52 -9.61
N VAL A 35 8.61 -4.42 -9.82
CA VAL A 35 9.24 -3.14 -10.17
C VAL A 35 10.20 -2.69 -9.06
N PHE A 36 9.81 -2.80 -7.78
CA PHE A 36 10.74 -2.51 -6.69
C PHE A 36 11.84 -3.57 -6.54
N ALA A 37 11.51 -4.86 -6.56
CA ALA A 37 12.48 -5.93 -6.34
C ALA A 37 13.57 -5.99 -7.43
N SER A 38 13.22 -5.64 -8.67
CA SER A 38 14.15 -5.55 -9.80
C SER A 38 15.18 -4.43 -9.63
N ASN A 39 14.92 -3.43 -8.78
CA ASN A 39 15.89 -2.39 -8.48
C ASN A 39 16.99 -2.98 -7.56
N PRO A 40 18.27 -2.97 -7.97
CA PRO A 40 19.36 -3.53 -7.17
C PRO A 40 19.58 -2.77 -5.86
N ARG A 41 19.11 -1.51 -5.75
CA ARG A 41 19.20 -0.71 -4.52
C ARG A 41 18.07 -0.98 -3.52
N VAL A 42 17.12 -1.83 -3.89
CA VAL A 42 16.05 -2.28 -3.01
C VAL A 42 16.48 -3.54 -2.29
N GLN A 43 16.51 -3.47 -0.96
CA GLN A 43 16.93 -4.56 -0.08
C GLN A 43 15.80 -5.55 0.17
N ALA A 44 14.59 -5.04 0.41
CA ALA A 44 13.39 -5.84 0.62
C ALA A 44 12.14 -5.03 0.28
N VAL A 45 11.09 -5.78 -0.05
CA VAL A 45 9.75 -5.28 -0.36
C VAL A 45 8.77 -6.00 0.56
N TYR A 46 8.01 -5.26 1.36
CA TYR A 46 6.98 -5.80 2.24
C TYR A 46 5.62 -5.48 1.64
N GLY A 47 4.86 -6.51 1.27
CA GLY A 47 3.55 -6.38 0.65
C GLY A 47 2.45 -6.95 1.56
N TYR A 48 1.33 -6.24 1.68
CA TYR A 48 0.21 -6.61 2.55
C TYR A 48 -1.08 -6.68 1.76
N GLU A 49 -1.70 -7.86 1.75
CA GLU A 49 -2.97 -8.13 1.06
C GLU A 49 -3.92 -8.87 1.99
N PRO A 50 -5.00 -8.23 2.47
CA PRO A 50 -5.94 -8.85 3.39
C PRO A 50 -6.75 -9.99 2.77
N PHE A 51 -7.04 -9.95 1.47
CA PHE A 51 -7.89 -10.95 0.83
C PHE A 51 -7.07 -12.16 0.39
N ARG A 52 -7.35 -13.29 1.04
CA ARG A 52 -6.66 -14.56 0.80
C ARG A 52 -6.64 -14.99 -0.67
N PRO A 53 -7.72 -14.86 -1.46
CA PRO A 53 -7.67 -15.21 -2.89
C PRO A 53 -6.67 -14.36 -3.69
N THR A 54 -6.60 -13.06 -3.41
CA THR A 54 -5.64 -12.13 -4.05
C THR A 54 -4.22 -12.42 -3.59
N TYR A 55 -4.00 -12.62 -2.29
CA TYR A 55 -2.71 -13.01 -1.73
C TYR A 55 -2.16 -14.30 -2.37
N GLN A 56 -3.00 -15.33 -2.53
CA GLN A 56 -2.61 -16.57 -3.19
C GLN A 56 -2.25 -16.39 -4.66
N GLN A 57 -2.93 -15.48 -5.37
CA GLN A 57 -2.55 -15.12 -6.73
C GLN A 57 -1.17 -14.47 -6.77
N ALA A 58 -0.86 -13.58 -5.81
CA ALA A 58 0.45 -12.97 -5.70
C ALA A 58 1.56 -14.01 -5.47
N LEU A 59 1.33 -14.98 -4.56
CA LEU A 59 2.29 -16.07 -4.33
C LEU A 59 2.56 -16.89 -5.59
N ARG A 60 1.53 -17.18 -6.40
CA ARG A 60 1.72 -17.84 -7.71
C ARG A 60 2.57 -17.00 -8.65
N ASN A 61 2.35 -15.68 -8.69
CA ASN A 61 3.15 -14.77 -9.51
C ASN A 61 4.62 -14.72 -9.03
N PHE A 62 4.86 -14.70 -7.72
CA PHE A 62 6.23 -14.74 -7.15
C PHE A 62 6.95 -16.04 -7.50
N ALA A 63 6.25 -17.18 -7.49
CA ALA A 63 6.83 -18.47 -7.89
C ALA A 63 7.29 -18.50 -9.37
N LEU A 64 6.70 -17.67 -10.23
CA LEU A 64 7.12 -17.50 -11.63
C LEU A 64 8.38 -16.63 -11.79
N ASN A 65 8.84 -15.96 -10.73
CA ASN A 65 9.94 -15.00 -10.76
C ASN A 65 10.97 -15.31 -9.65
N PRO A 66 11.65 -16.47 -9.71
CA PRO A 66 12.51 -16.96 -8.64
C PRO A 66 13.69 -16.03 -8.33
N ASP A 67 14.14 -15.22 -9.28
CA ASP A 67 15.27 -14.29 -9.08
C ASP A 67 14.89 -13.06 -8.25
N LEU A 68 13.60 -12.67 -8.27
CA LEU A 68 13.09 -11.46 -7.59
C LEU A 68 12.36 -11.79 -6.31
N SER A 69 11.68 -12.95 -6.26
CA SER A 69 10.88 -13.39 -5.13
C SER A 69 11.59 -13.39 -3.77
N PRO A 70 12.92 -13.65 -3.63
CA PRO A 70 13.59 -13.63 -2.32
C PRO A 70 13.60 -12.26 -1.66
N LYS A 71 13.46 -11.17 -2.41
CA LYS A 71 13.36 -9.80 -1.87
C LYS A 71 11.95 -9.45 -1.39
N ILE A 72 10.94 -10.22 -1.78
CA ILE A 72 9.53 -9.92 -1.54
C ILE A 72 9.05 -10.68 -0.30
N LYS A 73 8.48 -9.95 0.65
CA LYS A 73 7.94 -10.45 1.92
C LYS A 73 6.43 -10.22 1.93
N PRO A 74 5.62 -11.21 1.50
CA PRO A 74 4.19 -11.04 1.37
C PRO A 74 3.45 -11.48 2.63
N PHE A 75 2.43 -10.70 3.02
CA PHE A 75 1.62 -10.94 4.21
C PHE A 75 0.12 -10.96 3.87
N ALA A 76 -0.58 -11.98 4.38
CA ALA A 76 -2.02 -12.19 4.17
C ALA A 76 -2.88 -11.47 5.23
N TYR A 77 -2.63 -10.18 5.45
CA TYR A 77 -3.40 -9.32 6.34
C TYR A 77 -3.32 -7.87 5.86
N GLY A 78 -4.34 -7.09 6.22
CA GLY A 78 -4.39 -5.65 5.97
C GLY A 78 -3.72 -4.84 7.07
N ILE A 79 -3.59 -3.54 6.85
CA ILE A 79 -2.99 -2.62 7.80
C ILE A 79 -3.99 -1.53 8.11
N GLY A 80 -4.04 -1.12 9.37
CA GLY A 80 -4.95 -0.10 9.86
C GLY A 80 -4.44 0.54 11.15
N ALA A 81 -5.27 1.36 11.79
CA ALA A 81 -4.89 2.02 13.05
C ALA A 81 -4.80 1.04 14.22
N THR A 82 -5.67 0.02 14.25
CA THR A 82 -5.79 -0.94 15.36
C THR A 82 -5.88 -2.38 14.88
N GLU A 83 -5.65 -3.32 15.78
CA GLU A 83 -5.82 -4.75 15.50
C GLU A 83 -7.31 -5.10 15.46
N GLN A 84 -7.77 -5.70 14.36
CA GLN A 84 -9.16 -6.09 14.20
C GLN A 84 -9.31 -7.25 13.21
N VAL A 85 -10.44 -7.95 13.31
CA VAL A 85 -10.89 -8.95 12.34
C VAL A 85 -12.20 -8.47 11.75
N LEU A 86 -12.30 -8.47 10.42
CA LEU A 86 -13.46 -7.95 9.69
C LEU A 86 -14.01 -9.02 8.75
N ASN A 87 -15.33 -9.07 8.62
CA ASN A 87 -16.01 -9.90 7.63
C ASN A 87 -16.53 -9.01 6.52
N LEU A 88 -15.95 -9.13 5.32
CA LEU A 88 -16.23 -8.23 4.21
C LEU A 88 -16.66 -8.99 2.98
N GLU A 89 -17.62 -8.42 2.23
CA GLU A 89 -17.99 -8.95 0.93
C GLU A 89 -16.79 -8.88 -0.02
N TYR A 90 -16.50 -9.95 -0.74
CA TYR A 90 -15.41 -10.07 -1.70
C TYR A 90 -15.94 -10.65 -3.02
N SER A 91 -15.59 -10.03 -4.14
CA SER A 91 -15.87 -10.52 -5.50
C SER A 91 -14.56 -10.73 -6.22
N TYR A 92 -14.26 -11.98 -6.57
CA TYR A 92 -13.04 -12.32 -7.31
C TYR A 92 -13.03 -11.74 -8.73
N GLU A 93 -14.21 -11.52 -9.31
CA GLU A 93 -14.38 -10.94 -10.64
C GLU A 93 -14.27 -9.41 -10.61
N ASN A 94 -14.47 -8.80 -9.44
CA ASN A 94 -14.38 -7.36 -9.25
C ASN A 94 -13.42 -7.01 -8.10
N LYS A 95 -12.15 -7.40 -8.29
CA LYS A 95 -11.09 -7.30 -7.26
C LYS A 95 -10.78 -5.87 -6.79
N GLY A 96 -11.22 -4.85 -7.53
CA GLY A 96 -10.89 -3.45 -7.29
C GLY A 96 -12.01 -2.59 -6.70
N SER A 97 -13.13 -3.17 -6.24
CA SER A 97 -14.33 -2.38 -5.86
C SER A 97 -14.83 -2.55 -4.43
N ILE A 98 -13.97 -2.91 -3.48
CA ILE A 98 -14.44 -3.42 -2.17
C ILE A 98 -13.74 -2.73 -0.99
N GLY A 99 -14.32 -1.68 -0.42
CA GLY A 99 -13.76 -0.97 0.74
C GLY A 99 -13.97 -1.67 2.10
N LEU A 100 -13.49 -1.04 3.18
CA LEU A 100 -13.76 -1.46 4.57
C LEU A 100 -15.23 -1.32 4.98
N TYR A 101 -16.01 -0.55 4.22
CA TYR A 101 -17.37 -0.12 4.57
C TYR A 101 -18.46 -0.69 3.63
N GLY A 102 -18.14 -1.70 2.82
CA GLY A 102 -19.08 -2.35 1.89
C GLY A 102 -19.06 -1.79 0.46
N GLU A 103 -19.99 -2.28 -0.36
CA GLU A 103 -20.08 -2.00 -1.80
C GLU A 103 -20.70 -0.63 -2.08
N THR A 104 -20.12 0.15 -2.99
CA THR A 104 -20.63 1.49 -3.33
C THR A 104 -20.95 1.58 -4.82
N THR A 105 -22.15 2.07 -5.13
CA THR A 105 -22.70 2.06 -6.49
C THR A 105 -22.13 3.17 -7.35
N HIS A 106 -21.47 2.81 -8.46
CA HIS A 106 -21.78 3.22 -9.85
C HIS A 106 -20.58 2.88 -10.75
N HIS A 107 -20.52 1.63 -11.24
CA HIS A 107 -20.26 1.34 -12.66
C HIS A 107 -20.38 -0.14 -13.03
N TYR A 108 -20.43 -1.07 -12.08
CA TYR A 108 -20.94 -2.42 -12.30
C TYR A 108 -21.56 -2.90 -10.99
N GLN A 109 -22.89 -2.99 -10.90
CA GLN A 109 -23.49 -3.99 -10.02
C GLN A 109 -23.10 -5.33 -10.65
N SER A 110 -21.89 -5.82 -10.34
CA SER A 110 -21.49 -7.09 -10.87
C SER A 110 -22.43 -8.10 -10.23
N GLN A 111 -23.19 -8.84 -11.06
CA GLN A 111 -23.94 -10.02 -10.60
C GLN A 111 -23.00 -11.14 -10.14
N SER A 112 -21.69 -10.89 -10.13
CA SER A 112 -20.67 -11.79 -9.67
C SER A 112 -20.96 -12.27 -8.25
N PRO A 113 -20.77 -13.57 -7.98
CA PRO A 113 -21.00 -14.13 -6.67
C PRO A 113 -20.06 -13.48 -5.66
N LYS A 114 -20.64 -12.77 -4.69
CA LYS A 114 -19.93 -12.26 -3.53
C LYS A 114 -19.74 -13.36 -2.51
N ARG A 115 -18.60 -13.37 -1.85
CA ARG A 115 -18.30 -14.23 -0.71
C ARG A 115 -17.97 -13.35 0.47
N ILE A 116 -18.31 -13.78 1.68
CA ILE A 116 -17.78 -13.13 2.87
C ILE A 116 -16.39 -13.69 3.11
N GLU A 117 -15.39 -12.82 3.09
CA GLU A 117 -14.02 -13.14 3.48
C GLU A 117 -13.74 -12.51 4.85
N GLU A 118 -13.24 -13.34 5.75
CA GLU A 118 -12.69 -12.86 7.02
C GLU A 118 -11.26 -12.36 6.77
N ILE A 119 -11.00 -11.11 7.11
CA ILE A 119 -9.69 -10.49 6.98
C ILE A 119 -9.16 -10.04 8.34
N ALA A 120 -7.86 -10.21 8.54
CA ALA A 120 -7.15 -9.66 9.69
C ALA A 120 -6.55 -8.29 9.32
N ILE A 121 -6.62 -7.34 10.24
CA ILE A 121 -5.98 -6.04 10.15
C ILE A 121 -4.97 -5.91 11.30
N LYS A 122 -3.76 -5.48 10.99
CA LYS A 122 -2.71 -5.23 11.98
C LYS A 122 -2.42 -3.73 12.15
N PRO A 123 -2.00 -3.29 13.36
CA PRO A 123 -1.65 -1.89 13.59
C PRO A 123 -0.46 -1.44 12.73
N ALA A 124 -0.62 -0.31 12.04
CA ALA A 124 0.40 0.30 11.20
C ALA A 124 1.71 0.56 11.96
N ILE A 125 1.59 0.95 13.24
CA ILE A 125 2.73 1.21 14.13
C ILE A 125 3.59 -0.03 14.34
N ALA A 126 2.94 -1.17 14.66
CA ALA A 126 3.64 -2.43 14.90
C ALA A 126 4.36 -2.93 13.63
N ILE A 127 3.72 -2.75 12.47
CA ILE A 127 4.31 -3.08 11.17
C ILE A 127 5.52 -2.20 10.88
N PHE A 128 5.37 -0.88 11.04
CA PHE A 128 6.45 0.07 10.85
C PHE A 128 7.65 -0.27 11.74
N ASP A 129 7.42 -0.49 13.03
CA ASP A 129 8.47 -0.80 14.00
C ASP A 129 9.19 -2.10 13.65
N SER A 130 8.46 -3.12 13.20
CA SER A 130 9.05 -4.38 12.75
C SER A 130 9.93 -4.19 11.51
N ILE A 131 9.51 -3.35 10.56
CA ILE A 131 10.30 -3.06 9.35
C ILE A 131 11.55 -2.26 9.72
N ARG A 132 11.40 -1.20 10.53
CA ARG A 132 12.52 -0.37 10.97
C ARG A 132 13.53 -1.16 11.80
N ALA A 133 13.09 -2.03 12.70
CA ALA A 133 13.97 -2.89 13.48
C ALA A 133 14.76 -3.88 12.59
N ALA A 134 14.15 -4.39 11.52
CA ALA A 134 14.82 -5.26 10.57
C ALA A 134 15.80 -4.51 9.64
N HIS A 135 15.61 -3.19 9.46
CA HIS A 135 16.38 -2.36 8.52
C HIS A 135 16.64 -0.96 9.10
N PRO A 136 17.43 -0.84 10.19
CA PRO A 136 17.57 0.41 10.94
C PRO A 136 18.08 1.56 10.07
N ASP A 137 19.07 1.30 9.21
CA ASP A 137 19.77 2.33 8.41
C ASP A 137 19.21 2.53 7.00
N ALA A 138 18.17 1.77 6.62
CA ALA A 138 17.61 1.86 5.27
C ALA A 138 16.65 3.05 5.14
N SER A 139 16.66 3.72 3.98
CA SER A 139 15.61 4.66 3.63
C SER A 139 14.31 3.91 3.41
N LEU A 140 13.20 4.40 3.97
CA LEU A 140 11.90 3.76 3.83
C LEU A 140 11.06 4.54 2.81
N VAL A 141 10.53 3.85 1.82
CA VAL A 141 9.58 4.35 0.83
C VAL A 141 8.28 3.60 1.03
N ALA A 142 7.14 4.30 1.04
CA ALA A 142 5.84 3.66 1.12
C ALA A 142 5.04 3.90 -0.16
N LYS A 143 4.38 2.85 -0.66
CA LYS A 143 3.22 2.96 -1.53
C LYS A 143 1.99 2.72 -0.67
N ILE A 144 1.12 3.72 -0.54
CA ILE A 144 -0.12 3.66 0.25
C ILE A 144 -1.30 3.75 -0.68
N ASP A 145 -2.11 2.71 -0.67
CA ASP A 145 -3.24 2.55 -1.57
C ASP A 145 -4.05 1.53 -0.79
N CYS A 146 -5.03 1.94 0.03
CA CYS A 146 -5.63 1.07 1.07
C CYS A 146 -7.14 1.22 1.21
N GLU A 147 -7.67 2.11 0.41
CA GLU A 147 -9.04 2.43 0.08
C GLU A 147 -9.99 2.58 1.24
N GLY A 148 -9.71 3.67 1.93
CA GLY A 148 -10.34 4.13 3.13
C GLY A 148 -9.39 4.07 4.31
N ALA A 149 -8.46 3.11 4.33
CA ALA A 149 -7.51 2.99 5.44
C ALA A 149 -6.34 3.97 5.36
N GLU A 150 -6.15 4.72 4.26
CA GLU A 150 -5.02 5.66 4.12
C GLU A 150 -4.99 6.68 5.25
N TYR A 151 -6.16 7.24 5.59
CA TYR A 151 -6.30 8.27 6.61
C TYR A 151 -5.91 7.73 7.98
N GLU A 152 -6.46 6.59 8.39
CA GLU A 152 -6.15 6.04 9.71
C GLU A 152 -4.70 5.54 9.83
N ILE A 153 -4.12 5.02 8.74
CA ILE A 153 -2.70 4.63 8.69
C ILE A 153 -1.82 5.87 8.81
N LEU A 154 -2.07 6.91 8.01
CA LEU A 154 -1.29 8.14 8.04
C LEU A 154 -1.41 8.86 9.37
N THR A 155 -2.63 9.00 9.91
CA THR A 155 -2.85 9.58 11.23
C THR A 155 -2.11 8.80 12.31
N ALA A 156 -2.18 7.47 12.32
CA ALA A 156 -1.45 6.66 13.29
C ALA A 156 0.05 6.91 13.19
N LEU A 157 0.63 6.82 11.98
CA LEU A 157 2.06 7.06 11.75
C LEU A 157 2.47 8.47 12.16
N GLN A 158 1.65 9.49 11.87
CA GLN A 158 1.91 10.87 12.21
C GLN A 158 1.90 11.10 13.72
N VAL A 159 0.82 10.73 14.42
CA VAL A 159 0.68 10.89 15.88
C VAL A 159 1.81 10.19 16.63
N SER A 160 2.27 9.07 16.09
CA SER A 160 3.36 8.28 16.66
C SER A 160 4.76 8.79 16.32
N GLY A 161 4.89 9.85 15.52
CA GLY A 161 6.16 10.42 15.05
C GLY A 161 6.90 9.61 13.98
N ARG A 162 6.30 8.54 13.45
CA ARG A 162 6.94 7.63 12.47
C ARG A 162 6.79 8.09 11.03
N LEU A 163 5.82 8.95 10.74
CA LEU A 163 5.57 9.43 9.38
C LEU A 163 6.79 10.21 8.82
N SER A 164 7.48 10.98 9.66
CA SER A 164 8.69 11.74 9.29
C SER A 164 9.90 10.85 8.95
N ASP A 165 9.89 9.59 9.36
CA ASP A 165 10.96 8.62 9.07
C ASP A 165 10.78 7.95 7.69
N ILE A 166 9.69 8.24 6.99
CA ILE A 166 9.43 7.77 5.63
C ILE A 166 10.02 8.77 4.65
N THR A 167 10.96 8.32 3.83
CA THR A 167 11.69 9.14 2.86
C THR A 167 10.82 9.60 1.70
N ALA A 168 9.91 8.74 1.24
CA ALA A 168 8.99 9.09 0.17
C ALA A 168 7.70 8.27 0.31
N ILE A 169 6.58 8.93 0.06
CA ILE A 169 5.27 8.29 -0.02
C ILE A 169 4.75 8.52 -1.41
N MET A 170 4.32 7.45 -2.03
CA MET A 170 3.47 7.49 -3.19
C MET A 170 2.13 6.92 -2.79
N MET A 171 1.07 7.58 -3.20
CA MET A 171 -0.24 7.16 -2.77
C MET A 171 -1.35 7.40 -3.76
N GLU A 172 -2.36 6.55 -3.64
CA GLU A 172 -3.71 6.77 -4.13
C GLU A 172 -4.59 6.94 -2.89
N TRP A 173 -5.58 7.83 -2.94
CA TRP A 173 -6.48 8.06 -1.80
C TRP A 173 -7.92 7.96 -2.23
N HIS A 174 -8.78 7.65 -1.28
CA HIS A 174 -10.14 7.24 -1.56
C HIS A 174 -11.10 7.87 -0.54
N CYS A 175 -12.37 8.02 -0.91
CA CYS A 175 -13.49 8.55 -0.11
C CYS A 175 -13.43 9.98 0.49
N GLN A 176 -12.33 10.50 1.05
CA GLN A 176 -12.36 11.77 1.81
C GLN A 176 -11.61 12.94 1.16
N GLY A 177 -11.02 12.74 -0.02
CA GLY A 177 -10.23 13.77 -0.72
C GLY A 177 -8.80 13.91 -0.18
N PRO A 178 -7.96 14.74 -0.84
CA PRO A 178 -6.54 14.87 -0.51
C PRO A 178 -6.26 15.76 0.70
N GLU A 179 -7.19 16.61 1.13
CA GLU A 179 -6.91 17.72 2.07
C GLU A 179 -6.32 17.23 3.39
N ALA A 180 -6.97 16.24 4.02
CA ALA A 180 -6.50 15.67 5.29
C ALA A 180 -5.13 14.97 5.15
N ILE A 181 -4.88 14.37 3.98
CA ILE A 181 -3.62 13.71 3.66
C ILE A 181 -2.52 14.75 3.49
N GLU A 182 -2.77 15.81 2.72
CA GLU A 182 -1.81 16.88 2.50
C GLU A 182 -1.40 17.56 3.81
N THR A 183 -2.36 17.84 4.71
CA THR A 183 -2.07 18.37 6.04
C THR A 183 -1.18 17.41 6.83
N CYS A 184 -1.57 16.13 6.90
CA CYS A 184 -0.83 15.10 7.61
C CYS A 184 0.63 14.96 7.12
N LEU A 185 0.83 14.98 5.79
CA LEU A 185 2.15 14.90 5.17
C LEU A 185 3.00 16.14 5.44
N ARG A 186 2.45 17.34 5.29
CA ARG A 186 3.16 18.61 5.55
C ARG A 186 3.62 18.72 6.99
N GLU A 187 2.77 18.33 7.94
CA GLU A 187 3.10 18.31 9.37
C GLU A 187 4.22 17.31 9.70
N ALA A 188 4.39 16.26 8.89
CA ALA A 188 5.50 15.32 8.99
C ALA A 188 6.76 15.74 8.19
N GLY A 189 6.75 16.92 7.55
CA GLY A 189 7.87 17.43 6.74
C GLY A 189 7.94 16.86 5.32
N LEU A 190 6.87 16.23 4.82
CA LEU A 190 6.76 15.72 3.46
C LEU A 190 5.95 16.69 2.60
N GLU A 191 6.52 17.14 1.48
CA GLU A 191 5.85 18.03 0.54
C GLU A 191 5.01 17.24 -0.48
N PRO A 192 3.67 17.35 -0.48
CA PRO A 192 2.82 16.68 -1.45
C PRO A 192 2.99 17.27 -2.84
N SER A 193 2.98 16.41 -3.86
CA SER A 193 2.96 16.81 -5.27
C SER A 193 1.95 15.99 -6.04
N MET A 194 1.04 16.67 -6.73
CA MET A 194 0.01 16.08 -7.59
C MET A 194 0.51 15.77 -9.01
N GLN A 195 1.77 16.12 -9.31
CA GLN A 195 2.39 15.75 -10.57
C GLN A 195 2.71 14.25 -10.54
N PRO A 196 2.48 13.52 -11.65
CA PRO A 196 3.08 12.21 -11.77
C PRO A 196 4.59 12.36 -11.58
N VAL A 197 5.16 11.67 -10.61
CA VAL A 197 6.60 11.72 -10.39
C VAL A 197 7.25 10.94 -11.53
N PHE A 198 7.50 11.61 -12.66
CA PHE A 198 8.29 11.09 -13.76
C PHE A 198 9.74 11.05 -13.34
N ILE A 199 10.18 9.87 -12.93
CA ILE A 199 11.58 9.68 -12.59
C ILE A 199 12.30 9.39 -13.88
N ARG A 200 12.97 10.43 -14.36
CA ARG A 200 13.92 10.34 -15.45
C ARG A 200 15.02 9.38 -15.04
N LEU A 201 15.06 8.18 -15.63
CA LEU A 201 16.25 7.34 -15.65
C LEU A 201 17.28 8.06 -16.53
N SER A 202 17.97 9.05 -15.99
CA SER A 202 19.11 9.64 -16.69
C SER A 202 20.27 8.66 -16.62
N ASN A 203 20.47 7.91 -17.69
CA ASN A 203 21.78 7.39 -18.06
C ASN A 203 22.69 8.60 -18.28
N ASN A 204 23.58 8.88 -17.33
CA ASN A 204 24.76 9.73 -17.54
C ASN A 204 25.81 9.30 -16.53
N PHE A 205 26.63 8.32 -16.91
CA PHE A 205 27.99 8.20 -16.41
C PHE A 205 28.90 8.75 -17.51
N HIS A 206 29.64 9.80 -17.17
CA HIS A 206 30.91 10.11 -17.82
C HIS A 206 31.99 9.18 -17.27
#